data_AF-A0A2S6UUZ4-F1
#
_entry.id   AF-A0A2S6UUZ4-F1
#
_cell.length_a   1.000
_cell.length_b   1.000
_cell.length_c   1.000
_cell.angle_alpha   90.00
_cell.angle_beta   90.00
_cell.angle_gamma   90.00
#
_symmetry.space_group_name_H-M   'P 1'
#
loop_
_entity.id
_entity.type
_entity.pdbx_description
1 polymer ?
#
loop_
_entity_poly.entity_id
_entity_poly.type
_entity_poly.pdbx_seq_one_letter_code
_entity_poly.pdbx_strand_id
1 'polypeptide(L)' 'MYINITQIIFMLIGFAVLGPVFILPILIAIRRKHPKSFYIALLNSIFGWTGIGWAISLLWAFSKK' A
#
# COMPACT_ATOMS: atom_id res chain seq x y z
N MET A 1 -3.38 -31.86 1.06
CA MET A 1 -2.21 -31.01 0.76
C MET A 1 -1.85 -30.28 2.05
N TYR A 2 -0.81 -30.74 2.75
CA TYR A 2 -0.37 -30.11 4.01
C TYR A 2 0.51 -28.90 3.68
N ILE A 3 0.32 -27.80 4.41
CA ILE A 3 1.18 -26.61 4.29
C ILE A 3 2.46 -26.88 5.07
N ASN A 4 3.60 -26.84 4.37
CA ASN A 4 4.91 -27.08 4.95
C ASN A 4 5.45 -25.82 5.67
N ILE A 5 6.34 -26.00 6.65
CA ILE A 5 6.92 -24.89 7.40
C ILE A 5 7.64 -23.87 6.51
N THR A 6 8.28 -24.34 5.44
CA THR A 6 8.93 -23.49 4.44
C THR A 6 7.93 -22.56 3.75
N GLN A 7 6.72 -23.06 3.45
CA GLN A 7 5.66 -22.24 2.84
C GLN A 7 5.16 -21.16 3.79
N ILE A 8 5.05 -21.47 5.08
CA ILE A 8 4.67 -20.50 6.11
C ILE A 8 5.70 -19.37 6.19
N ILE A 9 6.99 -19.71 6.19
CA ILE A 9 8.08 -18.72 6.21
C ILE A 9 8.01 -17.79 4.99
N PHE A 10 7.79 -18.35 3.79
CA PHE A 10 7.64 -17.53 2.59
C PHE A 10 6.43 -16.58 2.66
N MET A 11 5.30 -17.03 3.19
CA MET A 11 4.11 -16.18 3.37
C MET A 11 4.38 -15.04 4.36
N LEU A 12 5.05 -15.33 5.48
CA LEU A 12 5.40 -14.30 6.48
C LEU A 12 6.35 -13.25 5.92
N ILE A 13 7.39 -13.67 5.19
CA ILE A 13 8.33 -12.74 4.53
C ILE A 13 7.59 -11.89 3.50
N GLY A 14 6.76 -12.52 2.66
CA GLY A 14 5.97 -11.81 1.66
C GLY A 14 5.06 -10.75 2.29
N PHE A 15 4.37 -11.09 3.39
CA PHE A 15 3.52 -10.15 4.10
C PHE A 15 4.31 -9.02 4.76
N ALA A 16 5.47 -9.32 5.36
CA ALA A 16 6.33 -8.33 6.01
C ALA A 16 6.89 -7.30 5.01
N VAL A 17 7.13 -7.70 3.75
CA VAL A 17 7.64 -6.80 2.71
C VAL A 17 6.51 -6.07 1.99
N LEU A 18 5.47 -6.78 1.56
CA LEU A 18 4.38 -6.21 0.74
C LEU A 18 3.42 -5.34 1.57
N GLY A 19 3.19 -5.70 2.84
CA GLY A 19 2.29 -4.97 3.73
C GLY A 19 2.65 -3.50 3.86
N PRO A 20 3.89 -3.15 4.26
CA PRO A 20 4.34 -1.76 4.38
C PRO A 20 4.30 -0.99 3.06
N VAL A 21 4.66 -1.65 1.95
CA VAL A 21 4.61 -1.04 0.61
C VAL A 21 3.17 -0.65 0.27
N PHE A 22 2.19 -1.49 0.60
CA PHE A 22 0.79 -1.23 0.29
C PHE A 22 0.23 0.03 0.97
N ILE A 23 0.64 0.30 2.21
CA ILE A 23 0.15 1.45 3.01
C ILE A 23 0.98 2.74 2.84
N LEU A 24 2.10 2.68 2.12
CA LEU A 24 3.00 3.82 1.91
C LEU A 24 2.29 5.10 1.41
N PRO A 25 1.42 5.04 0.37
CA PRO A 25 0.76 6.23 -0.17
C PRO A 25 -0.11 6.94 0.88
N ILE A 26 -0.83 6.15 1.68
CA ILE A 26 -1.69 6.64 2.75
C ILE A 26 -0.86 7.29 3.85
N LEU A 27 0.23 6.62 4.27
CA LEU A 27 1.13 7.14 5.29
C LEU A 27 1.74 8.48 4.88
N ILE A 28 2.17 8.61 3.62
CA ILE A 28 2.73 9.85 3.06
C ILE A 28 1.67 10.95 3.02
N ALA A 29 0.46 10.66 2.54
CA ALA A 29 -0.63 11.63 2.48
C ALA A 29 -0.97 12.17 3.88
N ILE A 30 -1.11 11.28 4.88
CA ILE A 30 -1.38 11.65 6.27
C ILE A 30 -0.23 12.47 6.86
N ARG A 31 1.03 12.03 6.71
CA ARG A 31 2.20 12.77 7.23
C ARG A 31 2.33 14.15 6.63
N ARG A 32 1.98 14.31 5.35
CA ARG A 32 1.96 15.61 4.67
C ARG A 32 0.73 16.45 5.00
N LYS A 33 -0.25 15.92 5.76
CA LYS A 33 -1.58 16.52 5.97
C LYS A 33 -2.20 16.92 4.63
N HIS A 34 -2.15 16.02 3.65
CA HIS A 34 -2.65 16.29 2.31
C HIS A 34 -4.19 16.43 2.37
N PRO A 35 -4.80 17.47 1.81
CA PRO A 35 -6.24 17.69 1.95
C PRO A 35 -7.05 16.55 1.33
N LYS A 36 -6.49 15.87 0.33
CA LYS A 36 -7.10 14.72 -0.34
C LYS A 36 -6.68 13.36 0.23
N SER A 37 -6.17 13.31 1.47
CA SER A 37 -5.71 12.05 2.09
C SER A 37 -6.78 10.96 2.11
N PHE A 38 -8.05 11.32 2.32
CA PHE A 38 -9.16 10.37 2.26
C PHE A 38 -9.34 9.76 0.86
N TYR A 39 -9.28 10.57 -0.19
CA TYR A 39 -9.38 10.09 -1.58
C TYR A 39 -8.18 9.23 -1.98
N ILE A 40 -6.99 9.59 -1.54
CA ILE A 40 -5.78 8.78 -1.74
C ILE A 40 -5.95 7.42 -1.04
N ALA A 41 -6.48 7.39 0.18
CA ALA A 41 -6.74 6.15 0.91
C ALA A 41 -7.82 5.29 0.23
N LEU A 42 -8.89 5.91 -0.28
CA LEU A 42 -9.93 5.20 -1.02
C LEU A 42 -9.40 4.60 -2.31
N LEU A 43 -8.66 5.38 -3.12
CA LEU A 43 -8.07 4.92 -4.37
C LEU A 43 -7.05 3.79 -4.13
N ASN A 44 -6.21 3.93 -3.10
CA ASN A 44 -5.27 2.89 -2.71
C ASN A 44 -5.96 1.63 -2.17
N SER A 45 -7.11 1.74 -1.51
CA SER A 45 -7.85 0.56 -1.01
C SER A 45 -8.54 -0.21 -2.15
N ILE A 46 -9.10 0.50 -3.13
CA ILE A 46 -9.83 -0.11 -4.25
C ILE A 46 -8.85 -0.62 -5.33
N PHE A 47 -7.80 0.15 -5.63
CA PHE A 47 -6.90 -0.10 -6.74
C PHE A 47 -5.42 -0.29 -6.35
N GLY A 48 -5.05 -0.22 -5.07
CA GLY A 48 -3.65 -0.39 -4.65
C GLY A 48 -3.05 -1.76 -5.01
N TRP A 49 -3.90 -2.77 -5.21
CA TRP A 49 -3.46 -4.11 -5.63
C TRP A 49 -3.10 -4.21 -7.13
N THR A 50 -3.47 -3.22 -7.96
CA THR A 50 -3.20 -3.28 -9.40
C THR A 50 -1.82 -2.73 -9.80
N GLY A 51 -0.99 -2.33 -8.82
CA GLY A 51 0.30 -1.68 -9.03
C GLY A 51 0.19 -0.26 -9.61
N ILE A 52 -0.60 -0.08 -10.67
CA ILE A 52 -0.94 1.20 -11.28
C ILE A 52 -1.72 2.07 -10.29
N GLY A 53 -2.77 1.52 -9.65
CA GLY A 53 -3.54 2.27 -8.67
C GLY A 53 -2.70 2.69 -7.46
N TRP A 54 -1.77 1.84 -7.04
CA TRP A 54 -0.79 2.17 -6.01
C TRP A 54 0.15 3.30 -6.45
N ALA A 55 0.72 3.22 -7.66
CA ALA A 55 1.60 4.25 -8.20
C ALA A 55 0.89 5.60 -8.32
N ILE A 56 -0.36 5.62 -8.81
CA ILE A 56 -1.19 6.83 -8.86
C ILE A 56 -1.43 7.38 -7.45
N SER A 57 -1.79 6.52 -6.50
CA SER A 57 -1.99 6.92 -5.09
C SER A 57 -0.73 7.56 -4.52
N LEU A 58 0.43 6.98 -4.80
CA LEU A 58 1.73 7.45 -4.33
C LEU A 58 2.08 8.80 -4.94
N LEU A 59 1.98 8.93 -6.27
CA LEU A 59 2.22 10.18 -6.98
C LEU A 59 1.29 11.29 -6.47
N TRP A 60 0.02 10.97 -6.23
CA TRP A 60 -0.94 11.89 -5.68
C TRP A 60 -0.63 12.27 -4.22
N ALA A 61 -0.16 11.31 -3.41
CA ALA A 61 0.34 11.61 -2.06
C ALA A 61 1.53 12.56 -2.06
N PHE A 62 2.33 12.60 -3.13
CA PHE A 62 3.44 13.54 -3.33
C PHE A 62 3.07 14.82 -4.08
N SER A 63 1.86 14.94 -4.63
CA SER A 63 1.46 16.14 -5.37
C SER A 63 1.42 17.38 -4.47
N LYS A 64 1.31 18.56 -5.09
CA LYS A 64 1.00 19.78 -4.35
C LYS A 64 -0.32 19.59 -3.60
N LYS A 65 -0.38 20.15 -2.39
CA LYS A 65 -1.56 20.11 -1.52
C LYS A 65 -2.73 20.82 -2.20
#